data_AF-A0A0R3KMD1-F1
#
_entry.id   AF-A0A0R3KMD1-F1
#
_cell.length_a   1.000
_cell.length_b   1.000
_cell.length_c   1.000
_cell.angle_alpha   90.00
_cell.angle_beta   90.00
_cell.angle_gamma   90.00
#
_symmetry.space_group_name_H-M   'P 1'
#
loop_
_entity.id
_entity.type
_entity.pdbx_description
1 polymer ?
#
loop_
_entity_poly.entity_id
_entity_poly.type
_entity_poly.pdbx_seq_one_letter_code
_entity_poly.pdbx_strand_id
1 'polypeptide(L)'
;MVHEMVHTALPDMPDRYAWLSEGLAVYVEPVARVQAGDLTAREIWQAMMRDMPKGLPQAGDQGLDNTGTWGRKYWGGAMFCLLADIEIRKRTNNRLGLQDAMRGVLAAGGNHEQDWPIERILATADKAVGVDVLTRLHDEMGPKPITPDLAALWRDLGLKRIGEDAEFDDAAPLAAIRKAITAPHFQ
;
A
#
# COMPACT_ATOMS: atom_id res chain seq x y z
N MET A 1 -8.15 -4.37 -16.35
CA MET A 1 -8.74 -5.65 -15.89
C MET A 1 -8.16 -6.10 -14.55
N VAL A 2 -6.90 -5.78 -14.22
CA VAL A 2 -6.30 -6.11 -12.91
C VAL A 2 -6.90 -5.26 -11.77
N HIS A 3 -7.19 -3.97 -12.00
CA HIS A 3 -7.88 -3.08 -11.05
C HIS A 3 -9.16 -3.72 -10.46
N GLU A 4 -10.04 -4.22 -11.33
CA GLU A 4 -11.29 -4.92 -10.94
C GLU A 4 -11.04 -6.25 -10.21
N MET A 5 -9.97 -6.98 -10.58
CA MET A 5 -9.60 -8.23 -9.88
C MET A 5 -8.98 -7.99 -8.49
N VAL A 6 -8.47 -6.78 -8.21
CA VAL A 6 -8.04 -6.42 -6.85
C VAL A 6 -9.23 -6.07 -5.98
N HIS A 7 -10.28 -5.46 -6.54
CA HIS A 7 -11.52 -5.20 -5.80
C HIS A 7 -12.23 -6.48 -5.37
N THR A 8 -12.17 -7.57 -6.14
CA THR A 8 -12.76 -8.86 -5.73
C THR A 8 -12.05 -9.50 -4.53
N ALA A 9 -10.82 -9.07 -4.22
CA ALA A 9 -10.00 -9.62 -3.15
C ALA A 9 -10.28 -9.03 -1.77
N LEU A 10 -11.18 -8.04 -1.67
CA LEU A 10 -11.60 -7.45 -0.41
C LEU A 10 -13.10 -7.57 -0.21
N PRO A 11 -13.56 -7.71 1.06
CA PRO A 11 -14.96 -7.53 1.41
C PRO A 11 -15.49 -6.16 1.02
N ASP A 12 -16.80 -6.10 0.74
CA ASP A 12 -17.50 -4.84 0.59
C ASP A 12 -17.49 -4.08 1.92
N MET A 13 -17.31 -2.76 1.82
CA MET A 13 -17.21 -1.85 2.96
C MET A 13 -18.05 -0.60 2.72
N PRO A 14 -18.51 0.09 3.78
CA PRO A 14 -19.11 1.40 3.65
C PRO A 14 -18.22 2.39 2.87
N ASP A 15 -18.82 3.27 2.07
CA ASP A 15 -18.14 4.23 1.19
C ASP A 15 -17.01 5.03 1.88
N ARG A 16 -17.16 5.32 3.17
CA ARG A 16 -16.14 6.02 3.97
C ARG A 16 -14.79 5.28 4.03
N TYR A 17 -14.77 3.97 3.81
CA TYR A 17 -13.58 3.12 3.80
C TYR A 17 -13.16 2.69 2.38
N ALA A 18 -13.83 3.20 1.34
CA ALA A 18 -13.50 2.88 -0.06
C ALA A 18 -12.04 3.21 -0.42
N TRP A 19 -11.40 4.14 0.30
CA TRP A 19 -9.98 4.47 0.15
C TRP A 19 -9.07 3.24 0.32
N LEU A 20 -9.44 2.25 1.15
CA LEU A 20 -8.62 1.07 1.38
C LEU A 20 -8.60 0.18 0.13
N SER A 21 -9.78 -0.07 -0.45
CA SER A 21 -9.92 -0.89 -1.65
C SER A 21 -9.27 -0.23 -2.87
N GLU A 22 -9.55 1.06 -3.09
CA GLU A 22 -8.97 1.84 -4.20
C GLU A 22 -7.46 2.03 -4.04
N GLY A 23 -6.99 2.27 -2.81
CA GLY A 23 -5.58 2.35 -2.50
C GLY A 23 -4.83 1.04 -2.74
N LEU A 24 -5.44 -0.08 -2.36
CA LEU A 24 -4.91 -1.42 -2.63
C LEU A 24 -4.83 -1.67 -4.14
N ALA A 25 -5.84 -1.29 -4.92
CA ALA A 25 -5.77 -1.40 -6.38
C ALA A 25 -4.62 -0.54 -6.96
N VAL A 26 -4.52 0.72 -6.57
CA VAL A 26 -3.47 1.65 -7.04
C VAL A 26 -2.06 1.18 -6.67
N TYR A 27 -1.90 0.50 -5.53
CA TYR A 27 -0.59 0.01 -5.07
C TYR A 27 -0.26 -1.40 -5.58
N VAL A 28 -1.16 -2.37 -5.38
CA VAL A 28 -0.91 -3.80 -5.63
C VAL A 28 -0.92 -4.11 -7.12
N GLU A 29 -1.78 -3.48 -7.94
CA GLU A 29 -1.80 -3.73 -9.39
C GLU A 29 -0.43 -3.50 -10.05
N PRO A 30 0.19 -2.31 -9.96
CA PRO A 30 1.48 -2.08 -10.61
C PRO A 30 2.58 -2.94 -10.02
N VAL A 31 2.56 -3.22 -8.71
CA VAL A 31 3.51 -4.15 -8.07
C VAL A 31 3.38 -5.54 -8.67
N ALA A 32 2.16 -6.09 -8.73
CA ALA A 32 1.91 -7.42 -9.31
C ALA A 32 2.31 -7.51 -10.78
N ARG A 33 2.10 -6.45 -11.57
CA ARG A 33 2.55 -6.38 -12.97
C ARG A 33 4.08 -6.39 -13.10
N VAL A 34 4.81 -5.75 -12.17
CA VAL A 34 6.27 -5.89 -12.13
C VAL A 34 6.70 -7.29 -11.76
N GLN A 35 6.05 -7.89 -10.76
CA GLN A 35 6.33 -9.26 -10.33
C GLN A 35 6.05 -10.29 -11.45
N ALA A 36 5.07 -10.01 -12.32
CA ALA A 36 4.74 -10.81 -13.51
C ALA A 36 5.63 -10.53 -14.72
N GLY A 37 6.46 -9.48 -14.70
CA GLY A 37 7.33 -9.07 -15.81
C GLY A 37 6.68 -8.18 -16.86
N ASP A 38 5.44 -7.71 -16.65
CA ASP A 38 4.71 -6.81 -17.56
C ASP A 38 5.16 -5.34 -17.45
N LEU A 39 5.74 -4.98 -16.30
CA LEU A 39 6.31 -3.66 -16.02
C LEU A 39 7.70 -3.83 -15.41
N THR A 40 8.51 -2.79 -15.49
CA THR A 40 9.79 -2.72 -14.80
C THR A 40 9.64 -2.08 -13.42
N ALA A 41 10.49 -2.46 -12.47
CA ALA A 41 10.55 -1.81 -11.16
C ALA A 41 10.75 -0.29 -11.28
N ARG A 42 11.56 0.16 -12.26
CA ARG A 42 11.83 1.58 -12.50
C ARG A 42 10.56 2.36 -12.82
N GLU A 43 9.74 1.85 -13.74
CA GLU A 43 8.49 2.50 -14.15
C GLU A 43 7.53 2.71 -12.96
N ILE A 44 7.36 1.69 -12.11
CA ILE A 44 6.43 1.83 -10.98
C ILE A 44 6.96 2.76 -9.89
N TRP A 45 8.26 2.70 -9.59
CA TRP A 45 8.84 3.56 -8.55
C TRP A 45 8.83 5.02 -8.99
N GLN A 46 9.12 5.28 -10.27
CA GLN A 46 8.99 6.61 -10.87
C GLN A 46 7.54 7.12 -10.78
N ALA A 47 6.55 6.30 -11.15
CA ALA A 47 5.14 6.66 -11.05
C ALA A 47 4.72 6.97 -9.61
N MET A 48 5.13 6.13 -8.65
CA MET A 48 4.84 6.35 -7.22
C MET A 48 5.48 7.64 -6.71
N MET A 49 6.75 7.93 -7.04
CA MET A 49 7.41 9.19 -6.64
C MET A 49 6.70 10.43 -7.21
N ARG A 50 6.20 10.35 -8.45
CA ARG A 50 5.50 11.45 -9.12
C ARG A 50 4.11 11.69 -8.53
N ASP A 51 3.34 10.63 -8.35
CA ASP A 51 1.90 10.73 -8.16
C ASP A 51 1.45 10.55 -6.71
N MET A 52 2.20 9.83 -5.87
CA MET A 52 1.85 9.63 -4.46
C MET A 52 1.75 10.92 -3.62
N PRO A 53 2.50 12.01 -3.91
CA PRO A 53 2.26 13.31 -3.26
C PRO A 53 0.84 13.85 -3.43
N LYS A 54 0.08 13.43 -4.46
CA LYS A 54 -1.34 13.80 -4.64
C LYS A 54 -2.24 13.26 -3.53
N GLY A 55 -1.78 12.27 -2.78
CA GLY A 55 -2.48 11.67 -1.64
C GLY A 55 -2.17 12.31 -0.29
N LEU A 56 -1.29 13.31 -0.24
CA LEU A 56 -0.99 14.02 1.00
C LEU A 56 -2.21 14.82 1.49
N PRO A 57 -2.41 14.95 2.81
CA PRO A 57 -3.48 15.78 3.36
C PRO A 57 -3.39 17.22 2.87
N GLN A 58 -4.55 17.83 2.61
CA GLN A 58 -4.69 19.24 2.29
C GLN A 58 -5.35 20.01 3.44
N ALA A 59 -5.47 21.33 3.31
CA ALA A 59 -6.19 22.14 4.29
C ALA A 59 -7.63 21.63 4.45
N GLY A 60 -8.03 21.32 5.68
CA GLY A 60 -9.36 20.78 6.00
C GLY A 60 -9.48 19.26 5.93
N ASP A 61 -8.40 18.52 5.63
CA ASP A 61 -8.40 17.04 5.70
C ASP A 61 -8.64 16.54 7.13
N GLN A 62 -9.45 15.49 7.26
CA GLN A 62 -9.88 14.89 8.53
C GLN A 62 -9.47 13.42 8.64
N GLY A 63 -8.42 13.01 7.92
CA GLY A 63 -7.99 11.61 7.81
C GLY A 63 -8.68 10.87 6.66
N LEU A 64 -8.20 9.67 6.37
CA LEU A 64 -8.66 8.85 5.24
C LEU A 64 -10.14 8.47 5.36
N ASP A 65 -10.63 8.20 6.57
CA ASP A 65 -12.01 7.76 6.81
C ASP A 65 -13.06 8.87 6.65
N ASN A 66 -12.60 10.12 6.64
CA ASN A 66 -13.46 11.30 6.67
C ASN A 66 -13.20 12.26 5.51
N THR A 67 -12.22 11.99 4.65
CA THR A 67 -11.86 12.85 3.51
C THR A 67 -12.00 12.12 2.18
N GLY A 68 -13.16 12.29 1.54
CA GLY A 68 -13.52 11.61 0.29
C GLY A 68 -12.94 12.20 -1.00
N THR A 69 -11.85 12.99 -0.96
CA THR A 69 -11.26 13.55 -2.19
C THR A 69 -10.61 12.47 -3.04
N TRP A 70 -10.57 12.67 -4.37
CA TRP A 70 -9.93 11.72 -5.29
C TRP A 70 -8.47 11.42 -4.90
N GLY A 71 -7.70 12.44 -4.55
CA GLY A 71 -6.30 12.27 -4.13
C GLY A 71 -6.17 11.37 -2.89
N ARG A 72 -7.02 11.59 -1.88
CA ARG A 72 -6.98 10.81 -0.63
C ARG A 72 -7.49 9.38 -0.80
N LYS A 73 -8.57 9.20 -1.58
CA LYS A 73 -9.12 7.88 -1.88
C LYS A 73 -8.10 6.99 -2.59
N TYR A 74 -7.49 7.47 -3.67
CA TYR A 74 -6.60 6.66 -4.51
C TYR A 74 -5.15 6.70 -4.00
N TRP A 75 -4.53 7.89 -3.97
CA TRP A 75 -3.11 8.03 -3.60
C TRP A 75 -2.87 8.05 -2.10
N GLY A 76 -3.84 8.51 -1.29
CA GLY A 76 -3.78 8.40 0.17
C GLY A 76 -3.91 6.95 0.63
N GLY A 77 -4.83 6.19 0.03
CA GLY A 77 -4.93 4.74 0.22
C GLY A 77 -3.69 3.98 -0.26
N ALA A 78 -3.15 4.32 -1.44
CA ALA A 78 -1.92 3.70 -1.93
C ALA A 78 -0.71 4.01 -1.02
N MET A 79 -0.66 5.21 -0.45
CA MET A 79 0.34 5.59 0.53
C MET A 79 0.22 4.77 1.83
N PHE A 80 -1.00 4.57 2.33
CA PHE A 80 -1.26 3.65 3.45
C PHE A 80 -0.73 2.24 3.13
N CYS A 81 -1.01 1.73 1.93
CA CYS A 81 -0.57 0.41 1.49
C CYS A 81 0.96 0.29 1.42
N LEU A 82 1.65 1.29 0.85
CA LEU A 82 3.11 1.29 0.80
C LEU A 82 3.73 1.31 2.20
N LEU A 83 3.22 2.16 3.10
CA LEU A 83 3.71 2.25 4.48
C LEU A 83 3.48 0.94 5.22
N ALA A 84 2.31 0.32 5.03
CA ALA A 84 1.99 -1.00 5.57
C ALA A 84 2.95 -2.09 5.06
N ASP A 85 3.18 -2.18 3.75
CA ASP A 85 4.07 -3.20 3.18
C ASP A 85 5.51 -3.05 3.69
N ILE A 86 6.02 -1.81 3.75
CA ILE A 86 7.35 -1.53 4.29
C ILE A 86 7.46 -1.93 5.76
N GLU A 87 6.46 -1.59 6.57
CA GLU A 87 6.49 -1.87 8.01
C GLU A 87 6.33 -3.36 8.32
N ILE A 88 5.47 -4.08 7.58
CA ILE A 88 5.39 -5.55 7.67
C ILE A 88 6.76 -6.15 7.33
N ARG A 89 7.39 -5.71 6.23
CA ARG A 89 8.70 -6.22 5.82
C ARG A 89 9.77 -5.90 6.86
N LYS A 90 9.79 -4.71 7.46
CA LYS A 90 10.71 -4.39 8.56
C LYS A 90 10.55 -5.35 9.73
N ARG A 91 9.32 -5.58 10.18
CA ARG A 91 9.03 -6.40 11.37
C ARG A 91 9.13 -7.91 11.15
N THR A 92 9.14 -8.34 9.90
CA THR A 92 9.21 -9.76 9.53
C THR A 92 10.53 -10.14 8.87
N ASN A 93 11.55 -9.27 8.93
CA ASN A 93 12.83 -9.43 8.25
C ASN A 93 12.66 -9.73 6.75
N ASN A 94 11.75 -9.00 6.11
CA ASN A 94 11.42 -9.03 4.70
C ASN A 94 10.83 -10.37 4.20
N ARG A 95 10.35 -11.21 5.13
CA ARG A 95 9.75 -12.51 4.81
C ARG A 95 8.31 -12.40 4.34
N LEU A 96 7.56 -11.41 4.84
CA LEU A 96 6.16 -11.19 4.51
C LEU A 96 5.95 -9.74 4.08
N GLY A 97 4.89 -9.52 3.30
CA GLY A 97 4.45 -8.19 2.87
C GLY A 97 2.93 -8.03 2.86
N LEU A 98 2.46 -6.89 2.35
CA LEU A 98 1.03 -6.56 2.30
C LEU A 98 0.22 -7.58 1.50
N GLN A 99 0.75 -8.09 0.38
CA GLN A 99 0.08 -9.12 -0.41
C GLN A 99 -0.15 -10.42 0.39
N ASP A 100 0.75 -10.79 1.30
CA ASP A 100 0.55 -11.94 2.20
C ASP A 100 -0.57 -11.69 3.21
N ALA A 101 -0.65 -10.46 3.73
CA ALA A 101 -1.73 -10.03 4.61
C ALA A 101 -3.10 -10.15 3.90
N MET A 102 -3.18 -9.69 2.66
CA MET A 102 -4.42 -9.76 1.85
C MET A 102 -4.78 -11.20 1.47
N ARG A 103 -3.80 -12.06 1.14
CA ARG A 103 -4.04 -13.51 0.95
C ARG A 103 -4.61 -14.15 2.21
N GLY A 104 -4.17 -13.70 3.39
CA GLY A 104 -4.73 -14.14 4.66
C GLY A 104 -6.19 -13.76 4.87
N VAL A 105 -6.58 -12.53 4.48
CA VAL A 105 -7.98 -12.09 4.49
C VAL A 105 -8.84 -12.97 3.59
N LEU A 106 -8.39 -13.20 2.35
CA LEU A 106 -9.05 -14.09 1.41
C LEU A 106 -9.20 -15.52 1.96
N ALA A 107 -8.13 -16.09 2.52
CA ALA A 107 -8.15 -17.44 3.10
C ALA A 107 -9.08 -17.56 4.32
N ALA A 108 -9.34 -16.45 5.03
CA ALA A 108 -10.30 -16.38 6.12
C ALA A 108 -11.75 -16.16 5.65
N GLY A 109 -11.99 -16.16 4.34
CA GLY A 109 -13.32 -15.96 3.75
C GLY A 109 -13.72 -14.50 3.56
N GLY A 110 -12.79 -13.56 3.64
CA GLY A 110 -13.03 -12.16 3.31
C GLY A 110 -12.96 -11.98 1.80
N ASN A 111 -14.12 -11.97 1.13
CA ASN A 111 -14.25 -11.70 -0.30
C ASN A 111 -15.39 -10.69 -0.52
N HIS A 112 -15.51 -10.17 -1.74
CA HIS A 112 -16.50 -9.13 -2.08
C HIS A 112 -17.97 -9.54 -1.85
N GLU A 113 -18.28 -10.83 -1.65
CA GLU A 113 -19.65 -11.29 -1.38
C GLU A 113 -20.02 -11.15 0.12
N GLN A 114 -19.09 -10.70 0.95
CA GLN A 114 -19.26 -10.55 2.38
C GLN A 114 -19.14 -9.09 2.79
N ASP A 115 -20.03 -8.64 3.67
CA ASP A 115 -19.89 -7.35 4.35
C ASP A 115 -19.05 -7.53 5.62
N TRP A 116 -17.82 -7.00 5.62
CA TRP A 116 -16.97 -7.00 6.82
C TRP A 116 -16.72 -5.57 7.30
N PRO A 117 -16.80 -5.32 8.62
CA PRO A 117 -16.31 -4.07 9.17
C PRO A 117 -14.80 -3.96 8.92
N ILE A 118 -14.30 -2.75 8.64
CA ILE A 118 -12.87 -2.52 8.32
C ILE A 118 -11.95 -3.09 9.41
N GLU A 119 -12.37 -2.98 10.68
CA GLU A 119 -11.64 -3.48 11.84
C GLU A 119 -11.39 -4.99 11.75
N ARG A 120 -12.37 -5.76 11.23
CA ARG A 120 -12.21 -7.20 11.01
C ARG A 120 -11.22 -7.48 9.89
N ILE A 121 -11.26 -6.71 8.80
CA ILE A 121 -10.35 -6.87 7.66
C ILE A 121 -8.91 -6.64 8.13
N LEU A 122 -8.65 -5.50 8.79
CA LEU A 122 -7.32 -5.12 9.27
C LEU A 122 -6.79 -6.12 10.31
N ALA A 123 -7.60 -6.51 11.29
CA ALA A 123 -7.20 -7.48 12.31
C ALA A 123 -6.90 -8.87 11.72
N THR A 124 -7.66 -9.29 10.70
CA THR A 124 -7.43 -10.56 9.99
C THR A 124 -6.13 -10.52 9.19
N ALA A 125 -5.89 -9.40 8.49
CA ALA A 125 -4.67 -9.18 7.74
C ALA A 125 -3.43 -9.16 8.64
N ASP A 126 -3.48 -8.44 9.77
CA ASP A 126 -2.43 -8.41 10.80
C ASP A 126 -2.15 -9.80 11.38
N LYS A 127 -3.20 -10.57 11.68
CA LYS A 127 -3.07 -11.96 12.14
C LYS A 127 -2.36 -12.84 11.12
N ALA A 128 -2.61 -12.65 9.82
CA ALA A 128 -2.00 -13.43 8.76
C ALA A 128 -0.49 -13.20 8.65
N VAL A 129 -0.01 -11.99 8.93
CA VAL A 129 1.42 -11.65 8.92
C VAL A 129 2.08 -11.69 10.30
N GLY A 130 1.30 -11.89 11.36
CA GLY A 130 1.78 -12.02 12.75
C GLY A 130 2.26 -10.71 13.37
N VAL A 131 1.89 -9.56 12.80
CA VAL A 131 2.27 -8.22 13.26
C VAL A 131 1.06 -7.28 13.12
N ASP A 132 0.90 -6.35 14.06
CA ASP A 132 -0.22 -5.39 14.18
C ASP A 132 0.01 -4.08 13.40
N VAL A 133 0.32 -4.18 12.10
CA VAL A 133 0.72 -3.01 11.30
C VAL A 133 -0.49 -2.26 10.74
N LEU A 134 -1.46 -2.97 10.18
CA LEU A 134 -2.59 -2.41 9.44
C LEU A 134 -3.58 -1.75 10.37
N THR A 135 -3.89 -2.41 11.50
CA THR A 135 -4.76 -1.84 12.54
C THR A 135 -4.14 -0.57 13.12
N ARG A 136 -2.86 -0.61 13.51
CA ARG A 136 -2.17 0.56 14.08
C ARG A 136 -2.06 1.72 13.08
N LEU A 137 -1.71 1.44 11.82
CA LEU A 137 -1.66 2.49 10.81
C LEU A 137 -3.05 3.09 10.54
N HIS A 138 -4.12 2.29 10.63
CA HIS A 138 -5.48 2.79 10.46
C HIS A 138 -5.88 3.70 11.62
N ASP A 139 -5.57 3.34 12.86
CA ASP A 139 -5.79 4.19 14.04
C ASP A 139 -5.06 5.54 13.94
N GLU A 140 -3.93 5.58 13.21
CA GLU A 140 -3.15 6.79 12.96
C GLU A 140 -3.69 7.61 11.78
N MET A 141 -3.92 6.98 10.62
CA MET A 141 -4.18 7.66 9.34
C MET A 141 -5.67 7.74 8.97
N GLY A 142 -6.49 6.85 9.49
CA GLY A 142 -7.95 6.83 9.30
C GLY A 142 -8.62 8.09 9.84
N PRO A 143 -8.46 8.40 11.14
CA PRO A 143 -9.14 9.56 11.75
C PRO A 143 -8.34 10.86 11.71
N LYS A 144 -7.07 10.87 11.28
CA LYS A 144 -6.19 12.05 11.34
C LYS A 144 -5.47 12.32 10.02
N PRO A 145 -5.27 13.59 9.65
CA PRO A 145 -4.52 13.99 8.47
C PRO A 145 -3.00 13.89 8.74
N ILE A 146 -2.48 12.66 8.82
CA ILE A 146 -1.04 12.43 8.94
C ILE A 146 -0.35 12.74 7.61
N THR A 147 0.73 13.51 7.67
CA THR A 147 1.59 13.87 6.53
C THR A 147 2.93 13.14 6.65
N PRO A 148 3.11 11.97 6.00
CA PRO A 148 4.39 11.27 5.98
C PRO A 148 5.46 12.08 5.23
N ASP A 149 6.72 11.97 5.67
CA ASP A 149 7.86 12.52 4.93
C ASP A 149 8.20 11.59 3.75
N LEU A 150 7.52 11.81 2.62
CA LEU A 150 7.75 11.05 1.40
C LEU A 150 9.18 11.24 0.87
N ALA A 151 9.79 12.40 1.06
CA ALA A 151 11.16 12.63 0.60
C ALA A 151 12.17 11.77 1.38
N ALA A 152 12.00 11.68 2.71
CA ALA A 152 12.76 10.75 3.53
C ALA A 152 12.49 9.30 3.14
N LEU A 153 11.22 8.93 2.91
CA LEU A 153 10.85 7.58 2.51
C LEU A 153 11.52 7.16 1.20
N TRP A 154 11.50 8.03 0.18
CA TRP A 154 12.16 7.78 -1.10
C TRP A 154 13.66 7.62 -0.94
N ARG A 155 14.30 8.51 -0.18
CA ARG A 155 15.73 8.42 0.11
C ARG A 155 16.08 7.10 0.81
N ASP A 156 15.30 6.68 1.81
CA ASP A 156 15.57 5.48 2.59
C ASP A 156 15.33 4.21 1.76
N LEU A 157 14.36 4.22 0.85
CA LEU A 157 14.17 3.20 -0.19
C LEU A 157 15.26 3.25 -1.28
N GLY A 158 16.15 4.23 -1.25
CA GLY A 158 17.22 4.43 -2.23
C GLY A 158 16.73 4.93 -3.59
N LEU A 159 15.58 5.59 -3.65
CA LEU A 159 15.02 6.15 -4.87
C LEU A 159 15.49 7.60 -5.02
N LYS A 160 16.21 7.88 -6.11
CA LYS A 160 16.67 9.23 -6.46
C LYS A 160 16.02 9.65 -7.76
N ARG A 161 15.43 10.86 -7.78
CA ARG A 161 14.88 11.41 -9.02
C ARG A 161 16.01 12.04 -9.83
N ILE A 162 16.15 11.64 -11.09
CA ILE A 162 17.11 12.21 -12.05
C ILE A 162 16.35 12.68 -13.28
N GLY A 163 16.07 13.98 -13.34
CA GLY A 163 15.17 14.55 -14.34
C GLY A 163 13.78 13.94 -14.22
N GLU A 164 13.32 13.32 -15.30
CA GLU A 164 12.06 12.56 -15.28
C GLU A 164 12.23 11.12 -14.79
N ASP A 165 13.44 10.58 -14.69
CA ASP A 165 13.69 9.16 -14.39
C ASP A 165 14.02 8.91 -12.90
N ALA A 166 14.08 7.63 -12.52
CA ALA A 166 14.46 7.16 -11.18
C ALA A 166 15.75 6.32 -11.21
N GLU A 167 16.71 6.68 -10.36
CA GLU A 167 17.91 5.90 -10.08
C GLU A 167 17.76 5.16 -8.74
N PHE A 168 18.32 3.94 -8.70
CA PHE A 168 18.32 3.07 -7.53
C PHE A 168 19.68 3.08 -6.84
N ASP A 169 19.70 3.56 -5.61
CA ASP A 169 20.78 3.38 -4.66
C ASP A 169 20.54 2.06 -3.90
N ASP A 170 21.41 1.08 -4.12
CA ASP A 170 21.34 -0.23 -3.46
C ASP A 170 22.00 -0.26 -2.08
N ALA A 171 22.69 0.82 -1.69
CA ALA A 171 23.28 0.98 -0.36
C ALA A 171 22.32 1.66 0.64
N ALA A 172 21.15 2.10 0.18
CA ALA A 172 20.16 2.76 1.03
C ALA A 172 19.55 1.81 2.08
N PRO A 173 19.14 2.32 3.26
CA PRO A 173 18.71 1.48 4.39
C PRO A 173 17.57 0.50 4.09
N LEU A 174 16.64 0.88 3.21
CA LEU A 174 15.48 0.07 2.83
C LEU A 174 15.58 -0.48 1.39
N ALA A 175 16.78 -0.47 0.78
CA ALA A 175 16.97 -0.98 -0.58
C ALA A 175 16.57 -2.46 -0.72
N ALA A 176 16.85 -3.29 0.29
CA ALA A 176 16.42 -4.69 0.31
C ALA A 176 14.89 -4.85 0.32
N ILE A 177 14.18 -3.96 1.01
CA ILE A 177 12.72 -3.91 1.01
C ILE A 177 12.19 -3.45 -0.34
N ARG A 178 12.74 -2.36 -0.91
CA ARG A 178 12.41 -1.89 -2.28
C ARG A 178 12.49 -3.04 -3.29
N LYS A 179 13.60 -3.78 -3.28
CA LYS A 179 13.81 -4.92 -4.17
C LYS A 179 12.77 -6.02 -3.96
N ALA A 180 12.48 -6.35 -2.71
CA ALA A 180 11.55 -7.44 -2.39
C ALA A 180 10.08 -7.12 -2.68
N ILE A 181 9.67 -5.84 -2.66
CA ILE A 181 8.34 -5.42 -3.11
C ILE A 181 8.13 -5.81 -4.59
N THR A 182 9.15 -5.59 -5.43
CA THR A 182 9.09 -5.84 -6.88
C THR A 182 9.64 -7.20 -7.30
N ALA A 183 10.11 -8.03 -6.36
CA ALA A 183 10.71 -9.31 -6.68
C ALA A 183 9.63 -10.29 -7.20
N PRO A 184 9.89 -11.06 -8.26
CA PRO A 184 8.96 -12.08 -8.73
C PRO A 184 8.56 -13.03 -7.61
N HIS A 185 7.26 -13.25 -7.43
CA HIS A 185 6.76 -14.34 -6.60
C HIS A 185 6.77 -15.62 -7.44
N PHE A 186 7.80 -16.44 -7.29
CA PHE A 186 7.72 -17.82 -7.73
C PHE A 186 6.81 -18.56 -6.73
N GLN A 187 5.63 -18.98 -7.19
CA GLN A 187 4.81 -19.96 -6.47
C GLN A 187 5.48 -21.33 -6.48
#